data_AF-A0AAV4NS02-F1
#
_entry.id   AF-A0AAV4NS02-F1
#
_cell.length_a   1.000
_cell.length_b   1.000
_cell.length_c   1.000
_cell.angle_alpha   90.00
_cell.angle_beta   90.00
_cell.angle_gamma   90.00
#
_symmetry.space_group_name_H-M   'P 1'
#
loop_
_entity.id
_entity.type
_entity.pdbx_description
1 polymer ?
#
loop_
_entity_poly.entity_id
_entity_poly.type
_entity_poly.pdbx_seq_one_letter_code
_entity_poly.pdbx_strand_id
1 'polypeptide(L)'
;MKCLYFLAIVSCCLVGTFAKTDCEEHRERELKSDTKVKLVPKCDGNGDYEALQCFQGSPFCMCWRPDGSHITDPSMKIKTCACHVHKDRELARSAKGIIGNFVPACNENGTYAKKQCHGSIGYCWCADEKGNKVSENVRGELKADCWSTMKSFCILAVLSCCLVGSLALTACEEHRERELKTDTKVKLVPKCDANGNYEALQCFQGSSFCMCWRPDGSHITDPSIKIKTCACHVHRDNEVTKTHKGMVGNFVPTCNNDGTYAKKQCHGSTGFCWCADENGKKTSEQVRGELKC
;
A
#
# COMPACT_ATOMS: atom_id res chain seq x y z
N MET A 1 73.61 -35.46 -41.11
CA MET A 1 72.96 -36.41 -42.05
C MET A 1 71.86 -37.11 -41.26
N LYS A 2 70.55 -37.03 -41.47
CA LYS A 2 69.60 -36.61 -42.54
C LYS A 2 68.38 -36.03 -41.78
N CYS A 3 67.94 -34.79 -41.93
CA CYS A 3 67.08 -34.19 -42.97
C CYS A 3 65.75 -34.93 -43.25
N LEU A 4 64.66 -34.15 -43.32
CA LEU A 4 63.26 -34.42 -43.78
C LEU A 4 62.28 -34.79 -42.63
N TYR A 5 61.08 -34.20 -42.42
CA TYR A 5 60.25 -33.23 -43.16
C TYR A 5 59.24 -32.59 -42.20
N PHE A 6 58.89 -31.33 -42.47
CA PHE A 6 57.80 -30.55 -41.86
C PHE A 6 56.44 -31.22 -42.04
N LEU A 7 55.63 -31.33 -40.98
CA LEU A 7 54.17 -31.32 -41.07
C LEU A 7 53.63 -30.43 -39.95
N ALA A 8 53.35 -29.18 -40.32
CA ALA A 8 52.59 -28.25 -39.52
C ALA A 8 51.16 -28.80 -39.32
N ILE A 9 50.87 -29.35 -38.15
CA ILE A 9 49.50 -29.55 -37.72
C ILE A 9 49.07 -28.23 -37.08
N VAL A 10 48.48 -27.36 -37.91
CA VAL A 10 47.65 -26.26 -37.48
C VAL A 10 46.48 -26.89 -36.71
N SER A 11 46.66 -27.08 -35.40
CA SER A 11 45.54 -27.28 -34.50
C SER A 11 44.86 -25.92 -34.38
N CYS A 12 43.95 -25.69 -35.32
CA CYS A 12 42.96 -24.64 -35.26
C CYS A 12 42.17 -24.87 -33.98
N CYS A 13 42.62 -24.26 -32.88
CA CYS A 13 41.76 -24.02 -31.74
C CYS A 13 40.62 -23.17 -32.30
N LEU A 14 39.52 -23.85 -32.66
CA LEU A 14 38.21 -23.26 -32.76
C LEU A 14 37.91 -22.69 -31.37
N VAL A 15 38.46 -21.50 -31.11
CA VAL A 15 37.93 -20.61 -30.09
C VAL A 15 36.58 -20.22 -30.66
N GLY A 16 35.58 -21.07 -30.42
CA GLY A 16 34.20 -20.72 -30.62
C GLY A 16 33.95 -19.53 -29.72
N THR A 17 34.08 -18.32 -30.26
CA THR A 17 33.55 -17.14 -29.63
C THR A 17 32.05 -17.35 -29.64
N PHE A 18 31.49 -17.83 -28.52
CA PHE A 18 30.05 -17.75 -28.31
C PHE A 18 29.71 -16.26 -28.43
N ALA A 19 29.00 -15.91 -29.51
CA ALA A 19 28.56 -14.54 -29.71
C ALA A 19 27.69 -14.16 -28.51
N LYS A 20 28.02 -13.06 -27.84
CA LYS A 20 27.24 -12.55 -26.71
C LYS A 20 25.85 -12.20 -27.20
N THR A 21 24.86 -12.50 -26.38
CA THR A 21 23.46 -12.12 -26.63
C THR A 21 23.23 -10.64 -26.38
N ASP A 22 22.15 -10.08 -26.95
CA ASP A 22 21.79 -8.67 -26.78
C ASP A 22 21.65 -8.28 -25.31
N CYS A 23 21.11 -9.18 -24.47
CA CYS A 23 21.00 -8.96 -23.04
C CYS A 23 22.37 -8.91 -22.34
N GLU A 24 23.27 -9.82 -22.70
CA GLU A 24 24.63 -9.87 -22.13
C GLU A 24 25.45 -8.64 -22.53
N GLU A 25 25.37 -8.21 -23.79
CA GLU A 25 26.04 -6.99 -24.24
C GLU A 25 25.48 -5.74 -23.55
N HIS A 26 24.16 -5.64 -23.41
CA HIS A 26 23.52 -4.56 -22.67
C HIS A 26 23.95 -4.57 -21.19
N ARG A 27 23.98 -5.73 -20.54
CA ARG A 27 24.47 -5.86 -19.16
C ARG A 27 25.89 -5.33 -19.01
N GLU A 28 26.80 -5.66 -19.93
CA GLU A 28 28.19 -5.20 -19.86
C GLU A 28 28.33 -3.68 -20.06
N ARG A 29 27.50 -3.06 -20.90
CA ARG A 29 27.48 -1.60 -21.07
C ARG A 29 27.06 -0.90 -19.79
N GLU A 30 26.01 -1.38 -19.13
CA GLU A 30 25.51 -0.80 -17.87
C GLU A 30 26.47 -1.00 -16.70
N LEU A 31 27.24 -2.10 -16.70
CA LEU A 31 28.29 -2.35 -15.71
C LEU A 31 29.48 -1.39 -15.86
N LYS A 32 29.79 -0.94 -17.07
CA LYS A 32 30.87 0.01 -17.37
C LYS A 32 30.46 1.47 -17.13
N SER A 33 29.18 1.75 -16.97
CA SER A 33 28.64 3.09 -16.69
C SER A 33 28.86 3.50 -15.23
N ASP A 34 29.21 4.77 -15.00
CA ASP A 34 29.45 5.37 -13.68
C ASP A 34 28.19 6.02 -13.06
N THR A 35 27.00 5.65 -13.53
CA THR A 35 25.74 6.20 -13.01
C THR A 35 25.36 5.63 -11.64
N LYS A 36 24.98 6.52 -10.70
CA LYS A 36 24.62 6.18 -9.30
C LYS A 36 23.38 5.30 -9.14
N VAL A 37 22.43 5.39 -10.07
CA VAL A 37 21.26 4.50 -10.16
C VAL A 37 21.33 3.83 -11.52
N LYS A 38 21.61 2.53 -11.54
CA LYS A 38 21.75 1.74 -12.77
C LYS A 38 20.82 0.55 -12.79
N LEU A 39 20.22 0.29 -13.94
CA LEU A 39 19.47 -0.92 -14.21
C LEU A 39 20.40 -1.87 -14.96
N VAL A 40 21.00 -2.81 -14.24
CA VAL A 40 21.83 -3.85 -14.85
C VAL A 40 20.89 -5.00 -15.22
N PRO A 41 20.61 -5.24 -16.52
CA PRO A 41 19.62 -6.23 -16.93
C PRO A 41 20.05 -7.65 -16.55
N LYS A 42 19.09 -8.40 -16.01
CA LYS A 42 19.19 -9.84 -15.79
C LYS A 42 18.77 -10.59 -17.05
N CYS A 43 19.49 -11.66 -17.34
CA CYS A 43 19.35 -12.48 -18.54
C CYS A 43 19.13 -13.91 -18.10
N ASP A 44 18.28 -14.63 -18.81
CA ASP A 44 18.02 -16.04 -18.55
C ASP A 44 19.10 -16.94 -19.21
N GLY A 45 18.92 -18.27 -19.11
CA GLY A 45 19.87 -19.24 -19.66
C GLY A 45 19.96 -19.28 -21.19
N ASN A 46 19.00 -18.66 -21.89
CA ASN A 46 19.03 -18.52 -23.35
C ASN A 46 19.63 -17.16 -23.78
N GLY A 47 19.92 -16.28 -22.82
CA GLY A 47 20.39 -14.91 -23.06
C GLY A 47 19.27 -13.93 -23.40
N ASP A 48 18.01 -14.31 -23.18
CA ASP A 48 16.87 -13.38 -23.26
C ASP A 48 16.79 -12.56 -21.97
N TYR A 49 16.14 -11.40 -22.03
CA TYR A 49 15.91 -10.58 -20.84
C TYR A 49 14.97 -11.29 -19.87
N GLU A 50 15.36 -11.39 -18.60
CA GLU A 50 14.45 -11.85 -17.56
C GLU A 50 13.24 -10.92 -17.47
N ALA A 51 12.08 -11.51 -17.18
CA ALA A 51 10.83 -10.76 -17.12
C ALA A 51 10.83 -9.66 -16.05
N LEU A 52 11.56 -9.80 -14.95
CA LEU A 52 11.61 -8.83 -13.85
C LEU A 52 12.97 -8.16 -13.79
N GLN A 53 13.01 -6.85 -14.05
CA GLN A 53 14.21 -6.03 -14.00
C GLN A 53 14.09 -4.99 -12.87
N CYS A 54 15.10 -4.89 -12.01
CA CYS A 54 15.08 -3.97 -10.87
C CYS A 54 16.34 -3.09 -10.87
N PHE A 55 16.18 -1.86 -10.42
CA PHE A 55 17.27 -0.89 -10.34
C PHE A 55 18.18 -1.19 -9.14
N GLN A 56 19.49 -1.13 -9.33
CA GLN A 56 20.44 -1.26 -8.23
C GLN A 56 20.45 0.02 -7.41
N GLY A 57 20.27 -0.11 -6.08
CA GLY A 57 20.23 1.03 -5.16
C GLY A 57 18.89 1.75 -5.08
N SER A 58 17.82 1.23 -5.71
CA SER A 58 16.47 1.76 -5.56
C SER A 58 15.42 0.63 -5.46
N PRO A 59 14.24 0.89 -4.87
CA PRO A 59 13.17 -0.10 -4.73
C PRO A 59 12.33 -0.31 -6.00
N PHE A 60 12.68 0.32 -7.13
CA PHE A 60 11.88 0.26 -8.35
C PHE A 60 12.18 -1.00 -9.18
N CYS A 61 11.13 -1.64 -9.68
CA CYS A 61 11.19 -2.74 -10.62
C CYS A 61 10.25 -2.53 -11.81
N MET A 62 10.52 -3.22 -12.92
CA MET A 62 9.80 -3.16 -14.19
C MET A 62 9.66 -4.55 -14.79
N CYS A 63 8.61 -4.75 -15.58
CA CYS A 63 8.43 -5.96 -16.37
C CYS A 63 8.92 -5.78 -17.79
N TRP A 64 9.72 -6.73 -18.27
CA TRP A 64 10.36 -6.70 -19.59
C TRP A 64 9.91 -7.89 -20.43
N ARG A 65 9.90 -7.71 -21.75
CA ARG A 65 9.76 -8.77 -22.73
C ARG A 65 11.13 -9.42 -23.00
N PRO A 66 11.16 -10.65 -23.54
CA PRO A 66 12.41 -11.32 -23.91
C PRO A 66 13.29 -10.51 -24.88
N ASP A 67 12.69 -9.63 -25.69
CA ASP A 67 13.37 -8.76 -26.66
C ASP A 67 14.02 -7.49 -26.05
N GLY A 68 13.85 -7.26 -24.76
CA GLY A 68 14.39 -6.08 -24.07
C GLY A 68 13.45 -4.87 -24.03
N SER A 69 12.25 -4.95 -24.61
CA SER A 69 11.24 -3.89 -24.47
C SER A 69 10.50 -3.97 -23.13
N HIS A 70 10.15 -2.83 -22.54
CA HIS A 70 9.42 -2.80 -21.28
C HIS A 70 7.90 -2.92 -21.48
N ILE A 71 7.25 -3.64 -20.58
CA ILE A 71 5.79 -3.83 -20.50
C ILE A 71 5.17 -2.82 -19.52
N THR A 72 5.86 -2.54 -18.41
CA THR A 72 5.37 -1.66 -17.34
C THR A 72 6.37 -0.58 -17.00
N ASP A 73 5.87 0.55 -16.50
CA ASP A 73 6.68 1.62 -15.93
C ASP A 73 7.37 1.19 -14.62
N PRO A 74 8.44 1.90 -14.18
CA PRO A 74 9.11 1.63 -12.90
C PRO A 74 8.15 1.81 -11.72
N SER A 75 8.03 0.78 -10.88
CA SER A 75 7.17 0.81 -9.70
C SER A 75 7.78 0.07 -8.53
N MET A 76 7.58 0.60 -7.32
CA MET A 76 8.00 -0.05 -6.06
C MET A 76 7.11 -1.23 -5.68
N LYS A 77 5.92 -1.31 -6.30
CA LYS A 77 4.90 -2.30 -5.99
C LYS A 77 5.15 -3.62 -6.72
N ILE A 78 5.79 -3.58 -7.89
CA ILE A 78 6.07 -4.76 -8.71
C ILE A 78 7.04 -5.70 -7.98
N LYS A 79 6.59 -6.94 -7.75
CA LYS A 79 7.39 -8.02 -7.13
C LYS A 79 7.60 -9.19 -8.07
N THR A 80 6.71 -9.35 -9.04
CA THR A 80 6.76 -10.41 -10.05
C THR A 80 6.17 -9.90 -11.35
N CYS A 81 6.49 -10.55 -12.47
CA CYS A 81 5.99 -10.18 -13.79
C CYS A 81 5.14 -11.28 -14.43
N ALA A 82 4.81 -12.34 -13.69
CA ALA A 82 4.09 -13.49 -14.21
C ALA A 82 2.75 -13.12 -14.87
N CYS A 83 1.93 -12.28 -14.23
CA CYS A 83 0.66 -11.86 -14.81
C CYS A 83 0.84 -10.87 -15.95
N HIS A 84 1.70 -9.85 -15.78
CA HIS A 84 1.90 -8.81 -16.81
C HIS A 84 2.45 -9.37 -18.12
N VAL A 85 3.39 -10.32 -18.06
CA VAL A 85 3.92 -11.00 -19.25
C VAL A 85 2.85 -11.85 -19.94
N HIS A 86 2.02 -12.57 -19.16
CA HIS A 86 0.92 -13.35 -19.72
C HIS A 86 -0.12 -12.44 -20.39
N LYS A 87 -0.52 -11.36 -19.72
CA LYS A 87 -1.44 -10.35 -20.25
C LYS A 87 -0.91 -9.74 -21.55
N ASP A 88 0.35 -9.33 -21.57
CA ASP A 88 1.00 -8.73 -22.75
C ASP A 88 1.01 -9.68 -23.95
N ARG A 89 1.37 -10.95 -23.74
CA ARG A 89 1.36 -11.99 -24.78
C ARG A 89 -0.03 -12.17 -25.38
N GLU A 90 -1.06 -12.22 -24.55
CA GLU A 90 -2.43 -12.43 -25.00
C GLU A 90 -2.99 -11.19 -25.70
N LEU A 91 -2.63 -9.98 -25.26
CA LEU A 91 -2.96 -8.75 -25.98
C LEU A 91 -2.26 -8.69 -27.36
N ALA A 92 -1.00 -9.10 -27.44
CA ALA A 92 -0.29 -9.19 -28.72
C ALA A 92 -0.93 -10.20 -29.68
N ARG A 93 -1.48 -11.30 -29.16
CA ARG A 93 -2.27 -12.26 -29.94
C ARG A 93 -3.59 -11.67 -30.42
N SER A 94 -4.29 -10.93 -29.57
CA SER A 94 -5.52 -10.23 -29.97
C SER A 94 -5.24 -9.18 -31.06
N ALA A 95 -4.13 -8.46 -30.97
CA ALA A 95 -3.70 -7.50 -32.00
C ALA A 95 -3.38 -8.18 -33.34
N LYS A 96 -2.99 -9.47 -33.33
CA LYS A 96 -2.82 -10.30 -34.54
C LYS A 96 -4.12 -10.91 -35.06
N GLY A 97 -5.28 -10.50 -34.53
CA GLY A 97 -6.60 -10.94 -34.98
C GLY A 97 -7.13 -12.18 -34.28
N ILE A 98 -6.50 -12.67 -33.22
CA ILE A 98 -7.07 -13.75 -32.39
C ILE A 98 -8.20 -13.15 -31.56
N ILE A 99 -9.44 -13.42 -31.98
CA ILE A 99 -10.64 -13.03 -31.24
C ILE A 99 -10.99 -14.17 -30.29
N GLY A 100 -11.36 -13.83 -29.06
CA GLY A 100 -11.87 -14.84 -28.14
C GLY A 100 -10.84 -15.40 -27.16
N ASN A 101 -9.59 -14.93 -27.16
CA ASN A 101 -8.59 -15.41 -26.19
C ASN A 101 -8.81 -14.81 -24.80
N PHE A 102 -8.28 -15.51 -23.79
CA PHE A 102 -8.35 -15.08 -22.40
C PHE A 102 -7.25 -14.07 -22.09
N VAL A 103 -7.64 -12.85 -21.70
CA VAL A 103 -6.70 -11.83 -21.21
C VAL A 103 -6.83 -11.74 -19.68
N PRO A 104 -5.80 -12.11 -18.90
CA PRO A 104 -5.87 -12.10 -17.45
C PRO A 104 -5.88 -10.69 -16.88
N ALA A 105 -6.56 -10.54 -15.73
CA ALA A 105 -6.49 -9.35 -14.89
C ALA A 105 -5.30 -9.47 -13.91
N CYS A 106 -4.54 -8.38 -13.74
CA CYS A 106 -3.33 -8.35 -12.93
C CYS A 106 -3.42 -7.29 -11.83
N ASN A 107 -2.79 -7.57 -10.70
CA ASN A 107 -2.56 -6.59 -9.64
C ASN A 107 -1.31 -5.74 -9.94
N GLU A 108 -1.16 -4.61 -9.24
CA GLU A 108 0.00 -3.72 -9.38
C GLU A 108 1.34 -4.35 -8.98
N ASN A 109 1.31 -5.41 -8.16
CA ASN A 109 2.50 -6.16 -7.78
C ASN A 109 2.93 -7.20 -8.84
N GLY A 110 2.12 -7.35 -9.89
CA GLY A 110 2.27 -8.27 -11.01
C GLY A 110 1.82 -9.71 -10.77
N THR A 111 1.18 -9.99 -9.63
CA THR A 111 0.43 -11.24 -9.43
C THR A 111 -0.92 -11.19 -10.15
N TYR A 112 -1.57 -12.33 -10.27
CA TYR A 112 -2.91 -12.41 -10.84
C TYR A 112 -3.94 -11.80 -9.87
N ALA A 113 -4.87 -11.03 -10.42
CA ALA A 113 -6.02 -10.55 -9.66
C ALA A 113 -6.86 -11.75 -9.19
N LYS A 114 -7.40 -11.66 -7.97
CA LYS A 114 -8.20 -12.76 -7.39
C LYS A 114 -9.43 -13.09 -8.24
N LYS A 115 -10.04 -12.08 -8.86
CA LYS A 115 -11.16 -12.24 -9.79
C LYS A 115 -10.62 -12.26 -11.22
N GLN A 116 -10.88 -13.34 -11.93
CA GLN A 116 -10.58 -13.48 -13.35
C GLN A 116 -11.88 -13.62 -14.13
N CYS A 117 -11.96 -12.98 -15.28
CA CYS A 117 -13.14 -13.02 -16.14
C CYS A 117 -12.71 -13.16 -17.60
N HIS A 118 -13.31 -14.13 -18.28
CA HIS A 118 -13.09 -14.34 -19.70
C HIS A 118 -14.17 -13.63 -20.50
N GLY A 119 -13.84 -12.45 -21.04
CA GLY A 119 -14.79 -11.56 -21.70
C GLY A 119 -15.61 -12.22 -22.81
N SER A 120 -14.98 -13.07 -23.62
CA SER A 120 -15.61 -13.65 -24.83
C SER A 120 -16.62 -14.77 -24.55
N ILE A 121 -16.49 -15.48 -23.42
CA ILE A 121 -17.39 -16.57 -23.02
C ILE A 121 -18.27 -16.21 -21.81
N GLY A 122 -18.00 -15.08 -21.16
CA GLY A 122 -18.80 -14.55 -20.06
C GLY A 122 -18.66 -15.29 -18.73
N TYR A 123 -17.62 -16.12 -18.56
CA TYR A 123 -17.35 -16.81 -17.31
C TYR A 123 -16.32 -16.06 -16.47
N CYS A 124 -16.60 -15.97 -15.17
CA CYS A 124 -15.67 -15.49 -14.15
C CYS A 124 -15.38 -16.58 -13.13
N TRP A 125 -14.18 -16.54 -12.54
CA TRP A 125 -13.74 -17.45 -11.49
C TRP A 125 -12.76 -16.74 -10.55
N CYS A 126 -12.51 -17.35 -9.40
CA CYS A 126 -11.45 -16.94 -8.49
C CYS A 126 -10.15 -17.64 -8.85
N ALA A 127 -9.05 -16.89 -8.87
CA ALA A 127 -7.70 -17.38 -9.09
C ALA A 127 -6.79 -17.08 -7.89
N ASP A 128 -5.77 -17.91 -7.69
CA ASP A 128 -4.68 -17.64 -6.76
C ASP A 128 -3.69 -16.61 -7.33
N GLU A 129 -2.66 -16.23 -6.56
CA GLU A 129 -1.64 -15.26 -6.99
C GLU A 129 -0.80 -15.72 -8.19
N LYS A 130 -0.77 -17.03 -8.46
CA LYS A 130 -0.08 -17.65 -9.60
C LYS A 130 -0.98 -17.78 -10.83
N GLY A 131 -2.27 -17.48 -10.70
CA GLY A 131 -3.27 -17.56 -11.77
C GLY A 131 -4.00 -18.91 -11.85
N ASN A 132 -3.79 -19.82 -10.90
CA ASN A 132 -4.52 -21.09 -10.87
C ASN A 132 -5.97 -20.86 -10.45
N LYS A 133 -6.90 -21.51 -11.15
CA LYS A 133 -8.33 -21.47 -10.82
C LYS A 133 -8.60 -22.19 -9.49
N VAL A 134 -9.25 -21.51 -8.55
CA VAL A 134 -9.58 -22.01 -7.21
C VAL A 134 -11.09 -22.02 -6.89
N SER A 135 -11.94 -21.64 -7.84
CA SER A 135 -13.40 -21.73 -7.71
C SER A 135 -14.04 -22.24 -9.00
N GLU A 136 -15.31 -22.62 -8.95
CA GLU A 136 -16.09 -22.90 -10.14
C GLU A 136 -16.32 -21.66 -11.02
N ASN A 137 -16.66 -21.91 -12.28
CA ASN A 137 -17.01 -20.85 -13.22
C ASN A 137 -18.44 -20.38 -12.94
N VAL A 138 -18.62 -19.07 -12.81
CA VAL A 138 -19.93 -18.43 -12.77
C VAL A 138 -20.14 -17.57 -14.00
N ARG A 139 -21.35 -17.61 -14.55
CA ARG A 139 -21.74 -16.75 -15.69
C ARG A 139 -22.13 -15.38 -15.16
N GLY A 140 -21.53 -14.31 -15.70
CA GLY A 140 -21.80 -12.94 -15.27
C GLY A 140 -21.00 -12.51 -14.04
N GLU A 141 -21.59 -11.68 -13.18
CA GLU A 141 -20.87 -11.03 -12.08
C GLU A 141 -20.70 -11.95 -10.86
N LEU A 142 -19.44 -12.09 -10.41
CA LEU A 142 -19.07 -12.88 -9.24
C LEU A 142 -19.55 -12.15 -7.96
N LYS A 143 -20.67 -12.61 -7.37
CA LYS A 143 -21.30 -12.01 -6.17
C LYS A 143 -20.60 -12.34 -4.84
N ALA A 144 -19.73 -13.35 -4.82
CA ALA A 144 -18.99 -13.76 -3.63
C ALA A 144 -17.57 -13.17 -3.67
N ASP A 145 -17.10 -12.61 -2.56
CA ASP A 145 -15.72 -12.14 -2.48
C ASP A 145 -14.76 -13.35 -2.61
N CYS A 146 -13.83 -13.30 -3.57
CA CYS A 146 -12.79 -14.33 -3.79
C CYS A 146 -11.79 -14.48 -2.61
N TRP A 147 -12.17 -14.03 -1.42
CA TRP A 147 -11.45 -14.12 -0.15
C TRP A 147 -11.68 -15.47 0.57
N SER A 148 -12.72 -16.23 0.23
CA SER A 148 -13.19 -17.35 1.05
C SER A 148 -12.29 -18.60 1.09
N THR A 149 -11.26 -18.70 0.25
CA THR A 149 -10.38 -19.88 0.16
C THR A 149 -9.16 -19.85 1.08
N MET A 150 -9.01 -18.86 1.96
CA MET A 150 -8.07 -18.93 3.11
C MET A 150 -8.72 -19.44 4.40
N LYS A 151 -10.01 -19.80 4.39
CA LYS A 151 -10.66 -20.41 5.57
C LYS A 151 -10.39 -21.91 5.70
N SER A 152 -9.79 -22.57 4.69
CA SER A 152 -9.65 -24.03 4.67
C SER A 152 -8.34 -24.56 5.28
N PHE A 153 -7.28 -23.77 5.36
CA PHE A 153 -6.09 -24.11 6.16
C PHE A 153 -6.26 -23.85 7.65
N CYS A 154 -7.27 -23.05 8.04
CA CYS A 154 -7.64 -22.87 9.44
C CYS A 154 -8.37 -24.09 10.02
N ILE A 155 -9.00 -24.96 9.23
CA ILE A 155 -9.87 -26.03 9.78
C ILE A 155 -9.07 -27.08 10.56
N LEU A 156 -7.80 -27.33 10.21
CA LEU A 156 -6.90 -28.19 11.01
C LEU A 156 -6.27 -27.45 12.21
N ALA A 157 -6.18 -26.13 12.15
CA ALA A 157 -5.82 -25.32 13.31
C ALA A 157 -6.98 -25.14 14.31
N VAL A 158 -8.23 -25.27 13.85
CA VAL A 158 -9.45 -25.08 14.65
C VAL A 158 -9.61 -26.16 15.74
N LEU A 159 -9.18 -27.40 15.48
CA LEU A 159 -9.20 -28.45 16.52
C LEU A 159 -8.18 -28.19 17.65
N SER A 160 -7.10 -27.44 17.39
CA SER A 160 -6.19 -26.95 18.44
C SER A 160 -6.61 -25.60 19.02
N CYS A 161 -7.50 -24.87 18.37
CA CYS A 161 -7.90 -23.50 18.76
C CYS A 161 -9.14 -23.49 19.66
N CYS A 162 -9.98 -24.52 19.66
CA CYS A 162 -11.15 -24.60 20.55
C CYS A 162 -10.79 -24.72 22.04
N LEU A 163 -9.53 -24.96 22.41
CA LEU A 163 -9.06 -24.91 23.81
C LEU A 163 -8.56 -23.52 24.23
N VAL A 164 -8.46 -22.56 23.31
CA VAL A 164 -8.08 -21.17 23.62
C VAL A 164 -8.99 -20.23 22.85
N GLY A 165 -10.16 -19.96 23.42
CA GLY A 165 -10.94 -18.80 23.04
C GLY A 165 -10.17 -17.54 23.45
N SER A 166 -9.60 -16.82 22.49
CA SER A 166 -9.15 -15.44 22.71
C SER A 166 -9.04 -14.65 21.39
N LEU A 167 -9.98 -13.69 21.25
CA LEU A 167 -9.74 -12.29 20.88
C LEU A 167 -8.93 -12.02 19.58
N ALA A 168 -9.64 -11.75 18.49
CA ALA A 168 -9.04 -11.00 17.38
C ALA A 168 -8.71 -9.57 17.85
N LEU A 169 -7.43 -9.19 17.83
CA LEU A 169 -6.96 -7.84 18.18
C LEU A 169 -7.57 -6.79 17.25
N THR A 170 -7.92 -5.64 17.81
CA THR A 170 -8.42 -4.48 17.06
C THR A 170 -7.30 -3.71 16.37
N ALA A 171 -7.64 -2.83 15.43
CA ALA A 171 -6.65 -2.04 14.68
C ALA A 171 -5.77 -1.16 15.58
N CYS A 172 -6.34 -0.60 16.66
CA CYS A 172 -5.56 0.17 17.64
C CYS A 172 -4.63 -0.74 18.45
N GLU A 173 -5.08 -1.93 18.87
CA GLU A 173 -4.27 -2.87 19.62
C GLU A 173 -3.12 -3.44 18.79
N GLU A 174 -3.37 -3.76 17.51
CA GLU A 174 -2.31 -4.19 16.58
C GLU A 174 -1.28 -3.07 16.36
N HIS A 175 -1.72 -1.82 16.23
CA HIS A 175 -0.81 -0.67 16.14
C HIS A 175 0.01 -0.50 17.42
N ARG A 176 -0.61 -0.62 18.59
CA ARG A 176 0.08 -0.56 19.89
C ARG A 176 1.20 -1.60 19.98
N GLU A 177 0.92 -2.85 19.62
CA GLU A 177 1.89 -3.95 19.66
C GLU A 177 3.07 -3.73 18.70
N ARG A 178 2.84 -3.12 17.52
CA ARG A 178 3.92 -2.77 16.59
C ARG A 178 4.87 -1.75 17.20
N GLU A 179 4.35 -0.69 17.81
CA GLU A 179 5.16 0.36 18.43
C GLU A 179 5.93 -0.13 19.66
N LEU A 180 5.33 -1.05 20.43
CA LEU A 180 5.98 -1.67 21.58
C LEU A 180 7.21 -2.51 21.19
N LYS A 181 7.23 -3.11 19.99
CA LYS A 181 8.37 -3.89 19.48
C LYS A 181 9.52 -3.03 18.94
N THR A 182 9.29 -1.74 18.69
CA THR A 182 10.34 -0.84 18.21
C THR A 182 11.19 -0.32 19.37
N ASP A 183 12.52 -0.36 19.19
CA ASP A 183 13.48 0.18 20.15
C ASP A 183 13.86 1.62 19.78
N THR A 184 12.98 2.57 20.10
CA THR A 184 13.20 4.00 19.88
C THR A 184 12.96 4.79 21.18
N LYS A 185 13.77 5.84 21.40
CA LYS A 185 13.75 6.65 22.63
C LYS A 185 12.49 7.51 22.79
N VAL A 186 11.89 7.92 21.68
CA VAL A 186 10.64 8.69 21.65
C VAL A 186 9.67 7.93 20.76
N LYS A 187 8.67 7.31 21.37
CA LYS A 187 7.68 6.49 20.67
C LYS A 187 6.26 6.89 21.03
N LEU A 188 5.36 6.84 20.06
CA LEU A 188 3.94 7.09 20.27
C LEU A 188 3.23 5.74 20.37
N VAL A 189 3.09 5.22 21.59
CA VAL A 189 2.33 3.98 21.82
C VAL A 189 0.85 4.36 21.97
N PRO A 190 -0.02 4.02 20.99
CA PRO A 190 -1.41 4.46 21.00
C PRO A 190 -2.21 3.85 22.15
N LYS A 191 -2.99 4.69 22.82
CA LYS A 191 -4.04 4.30 23.77
C LYS A 191 -5.32 3.97 23.03
N CYS A 192 -5.98 2.92 23.47
CA CYS A 192 -7.18 2.39 22.85
C CYS A 192 -8.29 2.34 23.89
N ASP A 193 -9.50 2.68 23.46
CA ASP A 193 -10.69 2.57 24.30
C ASP A 193 -11.17 1.10 24.42
N ALA A 194 -12.24 0.88 25.20
CA ALA A 194 -12.81 -0.46 25.42
C ALA A 194 -13.37 -1.13 24.15
N ASN A 195 -13.61 -0.35 23.08
CA ASN A 195 -14.08 -0.86 21.79
C ASN A 195 -12.92 -1.08 20.81
N GLY A 196 -11.68 -0.78 21.21
CA GLY A 196 -10.49 -0.87 20.38
C GLY A 196 -10.33 0.26 19.37
N ASN A 197 -11.03 1.38 19.55
CA ASN A 197 -10.76 2.60 18.80
C ASN A 197 -9.62 3.39 19.45
N TYR A 198 -9.01 4.28 18.69
CA TYR A 198 -7.99 5.18 19.23
C TYR A 198 -8.63 6.18 20.20
N GLU A 199 -8.04 6.31 21.40
CA GLU A 199 -8.40 7.39 22.30
C GLU A 199 -8.11 8.74 21.66
N ALA A 200 -8.92 9.75 22.00
CA ALA A 200 -8.80 11.07 21.41
C ALA A 200 -7.45 11.74 21.70
N LEU A 201 -6.82 11.50 22.85
CA LEU A 201 -5.55 12.11 23.24
C LEU A 201 -4.41 11.09 23.20
N GLN A 202 -3.45 11.30 22.31
CA GLN A 202 -2.29 10.43 22.14
C GLN A 202 -1.01 11.21 22.46
N CYS A 203 -0.19 10.71 23.39
CA CYS A 203 1.01 11.39 23.85
C CYS A 203 2.25 10.52 23.66
N PHE A 204 3.36 11.15 23.28
CA PHE A 204 4.63 10.46 23.05
C PHE A 204 5.27 10.03 24.37
N GLN A 205 5.68 8.78 24.48
CA GLN A 205 6.47 8.30 25.61
C GLN A 205 7.89 8.87 25.52
N GLY A 206 8.41 9.40 26.64
CA GLY A 206 9.71 10.06 26.69
C GLY A 206 9.70 11.53 26.24
N SER A 207 8.52 12.11 25.96
CA SER A 207 8.35 13.53 25.66
C SER A 207 7.02 14.06 26.22
N SER A 208 6.81 15.38 26.15
CA SER A 208 5.56 16.05 26.56
C SER A 208 4.66 16.42 25.37
N PHE A 209 4.98 15.97 24.16
CA PHE A 209 4.12 16.21 22.98
C PHE A 209 2.88 15.31 23.03
N CYS A 210 1.72 15.92 22.77
CA CYS A 210 0.47 15.21 22.58
C CYS A 210 -0.22 15.65 21.28
N MET A 211 -1.11 14.81 20.77
CA MET A 211 -1.89 15.01 19.55
C MET A 211 -3.33 14.54 19.75
N CYS A 212 -4.26 15.16 19.03
CA CYS A 212 -5.64 14.72 18.98
C CYS A 212 -5.88 13.78 17.81
N TRP A 213 -6.54 12.65 18.06
CA TRP A 213 -6.79 11.58 17.10
C TRP A 213 -8.30 11.33 16.94
N ARG A 214 -8.68 10.84 15.77
CA ARG A 214 -10.01 10.30 15.49
C ARG A 214 -10.06 8.81 15.88
N PRO A 215 -11.26 8.25 16.10
CA PRO A 215 -11.42 6.82 16.39
C PRO A 215 -10.82 5.87 15.34
N ASP A 216 -10.65 6.33 14.10
CA ASP A 216 -10.10 5.56 12.99
C ASP A 216 -8.55 5.55 12.92
N GLY A 217 -7.87 6.35 13.75
CA GLY A 217 -6.42 6.47 13.78
C GLY A 217 -5.84 7.66 13.00
N SER A 218 -6.67 8.50 12.38
CA SER A 218 -6.21 9.74 11.74
C SER A 218 -6.02 10.87 12.76
N HIS A 219 -5.01 11.72 12.57
CA HIS A 219 -4.74 12.85 13.48
C HIS A 219 -5.53 14.11 13.08
N ILE A 220 -6.01 14.84 14.08
CA ILE A 220 -6.76 16.10 13.98
C ILE A 220 -5.81 17.30 14.13
N THR A 221 -4.78 17.17 14.96
CA THR A 221 -3.83 18.25 15.28
C THR A 221 -2.39 17.78 15.14
N ASP A 222 -1.49 18.72 14.88
CA ASP A 222 -0.04 18.49 14.95
C ASP A 222 0.43 18.24 16.40
N PRO A 223 1.61 17.60 16.60
CA PRO A 223 2.17 17.38 17.93
C PRO A 223 2.48 18.69 18.65
N SER A 224 1.98 18.84 19.87
CA SER A 224 2.21 20.04 20.69
C SER A 224 2.30 19.72 22.17
N ILE A 225 3.20 20.41 22.88
CA ILE A 225 3.32 20.34 24.35
C ILE A 225 2.16 21.03 25.08
N LYS A 226 1.39 21.86 24.37
CA LYS A 226 0.29 22.63 24.96
C LYS A 226 -0.98 21.81 25.09
N ILE A 227 -1.15 20.79 24.24
CA ILE A 227 -2.36 19.96 24.19
C ILE A 227 -2.45 19.12 25.46
N LYS A 228 -3.50 19.37 26.26
CA LYS A 228 -3.80 18.64 27.50
C LYS A 228 -5.06 17.79 27.37
N THR A 229 -5.97 18.20 26.49
CA THR A 229 -7.24 17.53 26.24
C THR A 229 -7.58 17.66 24.75
N CYS A 230 -8.48 16.81 24.27
CA CYS A 230 -8.94 16.82 22.88
C CYS A 230 -10.44 17.08 22.76
N ALA A 231 -11.13 17.39 23.86
CA ALA A 231 -12.58 17.54 23.90
C ALA A 231 -13.09 18.57 22.89
N CYS A 232 -12.50 19.78 22.85
CA CYS A 232 -12.94 20.80 21.89
C CYS A 232 -12.54 20.44 20.45
N HIS A 233 -11.30 19.97 20.22
CA HIS A 233 -10.82 19.65 18.87
C HIS A 233 -11.62 18.53 18.21
N VAL A 234 -11.97 17.47 18.96
CA VAL A 234 -12.82 16.37 18.47
C VAL A 234 -14.22 16.87 18.16
N HIS A 235 -14.82 17.68 19.04
CA HIS A 235 -16.15 18.26 18.78
C HIS A 235 -16.13 19.14 17.52
N ARG A 236 -15.15 20.03 17.40
CA ARG A 236 -14.97 20.88 16.21
C ARG A 236 -14.83 20.06 14.93
N ASP A 237 -13.98 19.04 14.95
CA ASP A 237 -13.72 18.16 13.80
C ASP A 237 -14.99 17.41 13.34
N ASN A 238 -15.79 16.91 14.29
CA ASN A 238 -17.06 16.26 13.99
C ASN A 238 -18.05 17.22 13.30
N GLU A 239 -18.18 18.46 13.79
CA GLU A 239 -19.10 19.45 13.22
C GLU A 239 -18.63 19.99 11.86
N VAL A 240 -17.32 20.15 11.68
CA VAL A 240 -16.72 20.50 10.38
C VAL A 240 -16.94 19.38 9.37
N THR A 241 -16.75 18.12 9.76
CA THR A 241 -17.00 16.95 8.90
C THR A 241 -18.46 16.88 8.45
N LYS A 242 -19.43 17.19 9.33
CA LYS A 242 -20.85 17.30 8.95
C LYS A 242 -21.09 18.43 7.94
N THR A 243 -20.39 19.56 8.10
CA THR A 243 -20.46 20.69 7.16
C THR A 243 -19.95 20.29 5.78
N HIS A 244 -18.84 19.56 5.69
CA HIS A 244 -18.33 19.03 4.41
C HIS A 244 -19.28 18.02 3.75
N LYS A 245 -20.13 17.36 4.53
CA LYS A 245 -21.21 16.48 4.04
C LYS A 245 -22.49 17.22 3.67
N GLY A 246 -22.47 18.56 3.60
CA GLY A 246 -23.58 19.39 3.17
C GLY A 246 -24.52 19.86 4.29
N MET A 247 -24.23 19.57 5.56
CA MET A 247 -25.00 20.09 6.69
C MET A 247 -24.54 21.52 7.01
N VAL A 248 -25.24 22.52 6.46
CA VAL A 248 -24.95 23.94 6.69
C VAL A 248 -25.78 24.43 7.86
N GLY A 249 -25.17 25.22 8.76
CA GLY A 249 -25.90 25.83 9.87
C GLY A 249 -25.52 25.31 11.26
N ASN A 250 -24.67 24.28 11.33
CA ASN A 250 -24.25 23.66 12.59
C ASN A 250 -23.33 24.59 13.38
N PHE A 251 -23.35 24.46 14.71
CA PHE A 251 -22.43 25.16 15.59
C PHE A 251 -21.04 24.52 15.53
N VAL A 252 -20.01 25.29 15.15
CA VAL A 252 -18.61 24.86 15.19
C VAL A 252 -17.91 25.59 16.33
N PRO A 253 -17.45 24.89 17.39
CA PRO A 253 -16.82 25.53 18.54
C PRO A 253 -15.42 26.09 18.22
N THR A 254 -15.05 27.13 18.94
CA THR A 254 -13.69 27.70 18.93
C THR A 254 -12.87 27.08 20.05
N CYS A 255 -11.66 26.60 19.72
CA CYS A 255 -10.81 25.86 20.66
C CYS A 255 -9.53 26.64 20.99
N ASN A 256 -9.06 26.50 22.22
CA ASN A 256 -7.73 26.94 22.63
C ASN A 256 -6.67 25.91 22.18
N ASN A 257 -5.40 26.32 22.21
CA ASN A 257 -4.27 25.47 21.82
C ASN A 257 -3.98 24.29 22.78
N ASP A 258 -4.59 24.30 23.96
CA ASP A 258 -4.53 23.18 24.90
C ASP A 258 -5.66 22.16 24.71
N GLY A 259 -6.55 22.45 23.76
CA GLY A 259 -7.72 21.67 23.38
C GLY A 259 -8.95 21.88 24.27
N THR A 260 -8.90 22.82 25.20
CA THR A 260 -10.09 23.32 25.92
C THR A 260 -10.93 24.23 25.01
N TYR A 261 -12.14 24.54 25.44
CA TYR A 261 -12.99 25.49 24.75
C TYR A 261 -12.53 26.93 25.01
N ALA A 262 -12.52 27.75 23.96
CA ALA A 262 -12.29 29.18 24.11
C ALA A 262 -13.40 29.79 24.99
N LYS A 263 -13.04 30.74 25.86
CA LYS A 263 -14.01 31.39 26.77
C LYS A 263 -15.17 32.03 26.02
N LYS A 264 -14.92 32.59 24.85
CA LYS A 264 -15.96 33.16 23.98
C LYS A 264 -16.28 32.16 22.87
N GLN A 265 -17.55 31.80 22.75
CA GLN A 265 -18.09 30.96 21.70
C GLN A 265 -19.09 31.77 20.87
N CYS A 266 -19.03 31.65 19.55
CA CYS A 266 -19.94 32.35 18.65
C CYS A 266 -20.45 31.40 17.57
N HIS A 267 -21.77 31.39 17.38
CA HIS A 267 -22.41 30.58 16.36
C HIS A 267 -22.45 31.34 15.04
N GLY A 268 -21.64 30.91 14.06
CA GLY A 268 -21.47 31.61 12.78
C GLY A 268 -22.78 31.90 12.04
N SER A 269 -23.70 30.93 11.99
CA SER A 269 -24.93 31.07 11.19
C SER A 269 -26.04 31.90 11.85
N THR A 270 -26.07 32.00 13.18
CA THR A 270 -27.14 32.71 13.91
C THR A 270 -26.69 34.05 14.49
N GLY A 271 -25.36 34.26 14.57
CA GLY A 271 -24.74 35.45 15.13
C GLY A 271 -24.76 35.53 16.66
N PHE A 272 -25.25 34.50 17.36
CA PHE A 272 -25.27 34.48 18.83
C PHE A 272 -23.91 34.08 19.40
N CYS A 273 -23.43 34.84 20.39
CA CYS A 273 -22.24 34.55 21.16
C CYS A 273 -22.58 34.34 22.65
N TRP A 274 -21.80 33.51 23.33
CA TRP A 274 -21.89 33.27 24.78
C TRP A 274 -20.50 32.98 25.37
N CYS A 275 -20.39 33.13 26.69
CA CYS A 275 -19.22 32.67 27.42
C CYS A 275 -19.37 31.19 27.76
N ALA A 276 -18.28 30.45 27.65
CA ALA A 276 -18.18 29.04 27.99
C ALA A 276 -17.03 28.80 28.96
N ASP A 277 -17.15 27.77 29.79
CA ASP A 277 -16.03 27.26 30.58
C ASP A 277 -15.08 26.40 29.73
N GLU A 278 -14.02 25.88 30.35
CA GLU A 278 -13.00 25.05 29.70
C GLU A 278 -13.56 23.75 29.09
N ASN A 279 -14.73 23.30 29.55
CA ASN A 279 -15.43 22.10 29.06
C ASN A 279 -16.49 22.44 27.99
N GLY A 280 -16.66 23.72 27.65
CA GLY A 280 -17.65 24.18 26.67
C GLY A 280 -19.05 24.40 27.25
N LYS A 281 -19.23 24.30 28.57
CA LYS A 281 -20.52 24.59 29.20
C LYS A 281 -20.76 26.09 29.17
N LYS A 282 -21.94 26.49 28.68
CA LYS A 282 -22.38 27.88 28.64
C LYS A 282 -22.50 28.46 30.06
N THR A 283 -21.84 29.59 30.30
CA THR A 283 -21.80 30.30 31.60
C THR A 283 -22.45 31.68 31.55
N SER A 284 -22.80 32.20 30.37
CA SER A 284 -23.53 33.46 30.20
C SER A 284 -24.77 33.27 29.33
N GLU A 285 -25.67 34.25 29.32
CA GLU A 285 -26.72 34.32 28.30
C GLU A 285 -26.16 34.55 26.89
N GLN A 286 -26.99 34.30 25.88
CA GLN A 286 -26.63 34.49 24.48
C GLN A 286 -26.93 35.93 24.05
N VAL A 287 -25.96 36.58 23.41
CA VAL A 287 -26.10 37.94 22.88
C VAL A 287 -25.72 38.00 21.41
N ARG A 288 -26.28 38.94 20.65
CA ARG A 288 -25.82 39.28 19.31
C ARG A 288 -24.94 40.53 19.41
N GLY A 289 -23.65 40.40 19.10
CA GLY A 289 -22.71 41.54 19.11
C GLY A 289 -21.51 41.35 20.05
N GLU A 290 -21.00 42.45 20.61
CA GLU A 290 -19.85 42.43 21.52
C GLU A 290 -20.18 41.68 22.81
N LEU A 291 -19.36 40.66 23.11
CA LEU A 291 -19.39 39.89 24.34
C LEU A 291 -17.98 39.82 24.90
N LYS A 292 -17.83 40.17 26.17
CA LYS A 292 -16.57 40.08 26.93
C LYS A 292 -16.63 38.88 27.89
N CYS A 293 -15.65 38.00 27.70
CA CYS A 293 -15.31 36.84 28.52
C CYS A 293 -13.79 36.92 28.78
#